data_AF-A0A6V7K1R1-F1
#
_entry.id   AF-A0A6V7K1R1-F1
#
_cell.length_a   1.000
_cell.length_b   1.000
_cell.length_c   1.000
_cell.angle_alpha   90.00
_cell.angle_beta   90.00
_cell.angle_gamma   90.00
#
_symmetry.space_group_name_H-M   'P 1'
#
loop_
_entity.id
_entity.type
_entity.pdbx_description
1 polymer ?
#
loop_
_entity_poly.entity_id
_entity_poly.type
_entity_poly.pdbx_seq_one_letter_code
_entity_poly.pdbx_strand_id
1 'polypeptide(L)' 'VMREYQKRAHAPPMWENMDVAVVSGSQDGLSKALEAIIGPGDPILVQDPYYPGASVV' A
#
# COMPACT_ATOMS: atom_id res chain seq x y z
N VAL A 1 7.43 6.04 -16.80
CA VAL A 1 8.35 4.91 -16.49
C VAL A 1 7.78 4.00 -15.42
N MET A 2 7.51 4.49 -14.20
CA MET A 2 7.00 3.62 -13.12
C MET A 2 5.62 3.02 -13.39
N ARG A 3 4.66 3.78 -13.94
CA ARG A 3 3.36 3.25 -14.40
C ARG A 3 3.51 2.07 -15.38
N GLU A 4 4.30 2.26 -16.43
CA GLU A 4 4.55 1.21 -17.44
C GLU A 4 5.21 -0.02 -16.84
N TYR A 5 6.17 0.18 -15.92
CA TYR A 5 6.80 -0.92 -15.20
C TYR A 5 5.77 -1.71 -14.37
N GLN A 6 4.94 -1.01 -13.58
CA GLN A 6 3.89 -1.61 -12.77
C GLN A 6 2.87 -2.36 -13.62
N LYS A 7 2.43 -1.78 -14.75
CA LYS A 7 1.53 -2.44 -15.71
C LYS A 7 2.12 -3.74 -16.26
N ARG A 8 3.40 -3.72 -16.67
CA ARG A 8 4.05 -4.90 -17.24
C ARG A 8 4.30 -6.00 -16.21
N ALA A 9 4.60 -5.63 -14.97
CA ALA A 9 4.92 -6.58 -13.91
C ALA A 9 3.67 -7.21 -13.25
N HIS A 10 2.59 -6.45 -13.11
CA HIS A 10 1.42 -6.86 -12.31
C HIS A 10 0.10 -6.90 -13.07
N ALA A 11 -0.04 -6.08 -14.14
CA ALA A 11 -1.24 -6.00 -15.00
C ALA A 11 -2.59 -6.14 -14.26
N PRO A 12 -2.86 -5.33 -13.21
CA PRO A 12 -4.05 -5.51 -12.39
C PRO A 12 -5.33 -5.18 -13.18
N PRO A 13 -6.48 -5.77 -12.80
CA PRO A 13 -7.78 -5.39 -13.36
C PRO A 13 -8.05 -3.89 -13.16
N MET A 14 -8.77 -3.27 -14.11
CA MET A 14 -9.12 -1.83 -14.06
C MET A 14 -7.89 -0.89 -13.98
N TRP A 15 -6.82 -1.21 -14.70
CA TRP A 15 -5.59 -0.42 -14.75
C TRP A 15 -5.84 1.07 -15.06
N GLU A 16 -6.85 1.37 -15.87
CA GLU A 16 -7.26 2.72 -16.25
C GLU A 16 -7.70 3.57 -15.04
N ASN A 17 -8.16 2.93 -13.96
CA ASN A 17 -8.62 3.58 -12.73
C ASN A 17 -7.55 3.63 -11.63
N MET A 18 -6.32 3.19 -11.92
CA MET A 18 -5.23 3.10 -10.96
C MET A 18 -4.15 4.13 -11.28
N ASP A 19 -3.40 4.55 -10.26
CA ASP A 19 -2.21 5.40 -10.45
C ASP A 19 -1.06 5.00 -9.51
N VAL A 20 0.11 5.60 -9.69
CA VAL A 20 1.33 5.31 -8.91
C VAL A 20 1.76 6.52 -8.11
N ALA A 21 1.88 6.36 -6.79
CA ALA A 21 2.49 7.35 -5.90
C ALA A 21 3.96 7.00 -5.61
N VAL A 22 4.86 7.99 -5.72
CA VAL A 22 6.26 7.86 -5.29
C VAL A 22 6.33 8.21 -3.80
N VAL A 23 6.93 7.32 -3.00
CA VAL A 23 7.00 7.42 -1.54
C VAL A 23 8.43 7.21 -1.04
N SER A 24 8.70 7.59 0.20
CA SER A 24 10.02 7.50 0.84
C SER A 24 10.31 6.09 1.39
N GLY A 25 10.04 5.06 0.57
CA GLY A 25 10.21 3.65 0.94
C GLY A 25 8.94 2.97 1.45
N SER A 26 9.05 1.67 1.77
CA SER A 26 7.88 0.81 2.02
C SER A 26 7.10 1.17 3.28
N GLN A 27 7.78 1.62 4.35
CA GLN A 27 7.08 2.00 5.58
C GLN A 27 6.27 3.29 5.41
N ASP A 28 6.82 4.27 4.69
CA ASP A 28 6.09 5.49 4.32
C ASP A 28 4.88 5.19 3.42
N GLY A 29 5.04 4.25 2.48
CA GLY A 29 3.93 3.77 1.65
C GLY A 29 2.85 3.05 2.45
N LEU A 30 3.23 2.23 3.44
CA LEU A 30 2.30 1.52 4.31
C LEU A 30 1.52 2.48 5.23
N SER A 31 2.20 3.45 5.87
CA SER A 31 1.53 4.44 6.73
C SER A 31 0.54 5.28 5.92
N LYS A 32 0.94 5.81 4.76
CA LYS A 32 0.03 6.55 3.86
C LYS A 32 -1.18 5.72 3.42
N ALA A 33 -0.98 4.44 3.09
CA ALA A 33 -2.07 3.57 2.66
C ALA A 33 -3.07 3.29 3.78
N LEU A 34 -2.59 3.07 5.00
CA LEU A 34 -3.44 2.82 6.15
C LEU A 34 -4.18 4.09 6.58
N GLU A 35 -3.49 5.23 6.73
CA GLU A 35 -4.11 6.53 7.02
C GLU A 35 -5.19 6.94 6.02
N ALA A 36 -5.08 6.52 4.76
CA ALA A 36 -6.07 6.80 3.73
C ALA A 36 -7.34 5.95 3.81
N ILE A 37 -7.31 4.80 4.51
CA ILE A 37 -8.38 3.78 4.46
C ILE A 37 -8.97 3.48 5.84
N ILE A 38 -8.20 3.61 6.92
CA ILE A 38 -8.61 3.24 8.29
C ILE A 38 -8.79 4.46 9.19
N GLY A 39 -9.75 4.41 10.10
CA GLY A 39 -9.94 5.38 11.17
C GLY A 39 -9.34 4.93 12.51
N PRO A 40 -9.23 5.84 13.50
CA PRO A 40 -8.79 5.48 14.85
C PRO A 40 -9.68 4.41 15.48
N GLY A 41 -9.06 3.30 15.90
CA GLY A 41 -9.74 2.17 16.54
C GLY A 41 -10.27 1.11 15.56
N ASP A 42 -10.15 1.32 14.25
CA ASP A 42 -10.54 0.31 13.26
C ASP A 42 -9.58 -0.89 13.31
N PRO A 43 -10.11 -2.13 13.28
CA PRO A 43 -9.27 -3.32 13.25
C PRO A 43 -8.65 -3.52 11.87
N ILE A 44 -7.39 -3.96 11.85
CA ILE A 44 -6.72 -4.43 10.63
C ILE A 44 -6.42 -5.93 10.73
N LEU A 45 -6.55 -6.64 9.60
CA LEU A 45 -6.14 -8.04 9.51
C LEU A 45 -4.65 -8.13 9.19
N VAL A 46 -3.92 -8.91 9.99
CA VAL A 46 -2.47 -9.14 9.83
C VAL A 46 -2.13 -10.62 9.88
N GLN A 47 -0.94 -10.98 9.40
CA GLN A 47 -0.41 -12.36 9.45
C GLN A 47 0.07 -12.73 10.86
N ASP A 48 0.30 -14.02 11.13
CA ASP A 48 0.96 -14.48 12.36
C ASP A 48 2.11 -15.44 12.01
N PRO A 49 3.39 -15.03 12.15
CA PRO A 49 3.85 -13.70 12.58
C PRO A 49 3.65 -12.63 11.48
N TYR A 50 3.59 -11.36 11.85
CA TYR A 50 3.50 -10.23 10.91
C TYR A 50 4.75 -9.35 10.92
N TYR A 51 4.86 -8.50 9.89
CA TYR A 51 5.86 -7.44 9.81
C TYR A 51 5.59 -6.34 10.86
N PRO A 52 6.49 -6.11 11.84
CA PRO A 52 6.22 -5.16 12.94
C PRO A 52 5.96 -3.72 12.51
N GLY A 53 6.40 -3.30 11.32
CA GLY A 53 6.09 -1.97 10.81
C GLY A 53 4.59 -1.73 10.60
N ALA A 54 3.78 -2.79 10.47
CA ALA A 54 2.33 -2.65 10.36
C ALA A 54 1.65 -2.15 11.64
N SER A 55 2.32 -2.23 12.80
CA SER A 55 1.83 -1.64 14.06
C SER A 55 2.37 -0.23 14.31
N VAL A 56 3.20 0.30 13.41
CA VAL A 56 3.84 1.62 13.52
C VAL A 56 3.28 2.51 12.41
N VAL A 57 2.04 2.93 12.61
CA VAL A 57 1.30 3.85 11.74
C VAL A 57 0.80 4.98 12.60
#